data_AF-A0A1J3HYZ3-F1
#
_entry.id   AF-A0A1J3HYZ3-F1
#
_cell.length_a   1.000
_cell.length_b   1.000
_cell.length_c   1.000
_cell.angle_alpha   90.00
_cell.angle_beta   90.00
_cell.angle_gamma   90.00
#
_symmetry.space_group_name_H-M   'P 1'
#
loop_
_entity.id
_entity.type
_entity.pdbx_description
1 polymer ?
#
loop_
_entity_poly.entity_id
_entity_poly.type
_entity_poly.pdbx_seq_one_letter_code
_entity_poly.pdbx_strand_id
1 'polypeptide(L)'
;VLTLFGYDGLKKMLPQAELTANKRLELWSNQESVELKDATASMIFDLTAKKLISHDPEKSSENLRDNFVAFIQGLISFPFNIPGTAYHKCLQGREKAMKMLRNMLQERRKNPRKNPSDFFDYVIEEIQKEGTILTEEIALDLMFVLLFASFETTSLALTLAIKFLSDDPAVLKRLTEEHETILRNREDADSGLTWEEYKSMTYTFQFINETARLANIVPAIFRKALIDIKFKDYTIPAGWAVMVCPPAVHLNPDKYEDPLRFNPSRWEESKSNNASKHFMAFGGGMR
;
A
#
# COMPACT_ATOMS: atom_id res chain seq x y z
N VAL A 1 -5.37 -1.60 14.11
CA VAL A 1 -4.63 -1.86 12.85
C VAL A 1 -4.33 -3.34 12.64
N LEU A 2 -3.65 -4.03 13.58
CA LEU A 2 -3.33 -5.46 13.45
C LEU A 2 -4.57 -6.37 13.33
N THR A 3 -5.71 -6.00 13.92
CA THR A 3 -6.97 -6.74 13.72
C THR A 3 -7.45 -6.73 12.27
N LEU A 4 -7.13 -5.67 11.51
CA LEU A 4 -7.53 -5.52 10.10
C LEU A 4 -6.48 -6.04 9.12
N PHE A 5 -5.19 -5.81 9.43
CA PHE A 5 -4.07 -6.15 8.54
C PHE A 5 -3.24 -7.35 9.03
N GLY A 6 -3.65 -7.99 10.11
CA GLY A 6 -3.09 -9.27 10.57
C GLY A 6 -3.66 -10.45 9.78
N TYR A 7 -3.15 -11.64 10.05
CA TYR A 7 -3.48 -12.87 9.32
C TYR A 7 -4.98 -13.07 9.06
N ASP A 8 -5.80 -13.02 10.11
CA ASP A 8 -7.25 -13.22 9.97
C ASP A 8 -7.95 -12.09 9.21
N GLY A 9 -7.46 -10.86 9.36
CA GLY A 9 -7.98 -9.69 8.66
C GLY A 9 -7.71 -9.78 7.15
N LEU A 10 -6.49 -10.17 6.78
CA LEU A 10 -6.09 -10.40 5.38
C LEU A 10 -6.87 -11.57 4.77
N LYS A 11 -7.02 -12.69 5.49
CA LYS A 11 -7.81 -13.84 5.05
C LYS A 11 -9.26 -13.45 4.75
N LYS A 12 -9.87 -12.62 5.60
CA LYS A 12 -11.25 -12.11 5.40
C LYS A 12 -11.35 -11.08 4.26
N MET A 13 -10.24 -10.44 3.88
CA MET A 13 -10.20 -9.45 2.81
C MET A 13 -10.04 -10.10 1.42
N LEU A 14 -9.48 -11.30 1.34
CA LEU A 14 -9.18 -11.98 0.08
C LEU A 14 -10.36 -12.00 -0.92
N PRO A 15 -11.60 -12.40 -0.54
CA PRO A 15 -12.71 -12.41 -1.49
C PRO A 15 -13.12 -11.02 -1.98
N GLN A 16 -12.92 -9.98 -1.14
CA GLN A 16 -13.24 -8.60 -1.52
C GLN A 16 -12.20 -8.04 -2.49
N ALA A 17 -10.94 -8.41 -2.30
CA ALA A 17 -9.85 -8.05 -3.20
C ALA A 17 -10.04 -8.71 -4.57
N GLU A 18 -10.34 -10.01 -4.60
CA GLU A 18 -10.65 -10.77 -5.82
C GLU A 18 -11.84 -10.17 -6.57
N LEU A 19 -12.98 -9.95 -5.90
CA LEU A 19 -14.15 -9.35 -6.52
C LEU A 19 -13.85 -7.97 -7.11
N THR A 20 -13.05 -7.15 -6.40
CA THR A 20 -12.69 -5.82 -6.87
C THR A 20 -11.77 -5.89 -8.08
N ALA A 21 -10.78 -6.78 -8.07
CA ALA A 21 -9.88 -7.01 -9.19
C ALA A 21 -10.65 -7.48 -10.43
N ASN A 22 -11.52 -8.49 -10.29
CA ASN A 22 -12.30 -9.04 -11.41
C ASN A 22 -13.20 -7.98 -12.06
N LYS A 23 -13.95 -7.21 -11.25
CA LYS A 23 -14.79 -6.12 -11.76
C LYS A 23 -13.99 -5.05 -12.51
N ARG A 24 -12.80 -4.72 -12.01
CA ARG A 24 -11.94 -3.70 -12.64
C ARG A 24 -11.31 -4.23 -13.92
N LEU A 25 -10.86 -5.48 -13.94
CA LEU A 25 -10.33 -6.13 -15.14
C LEU A 25 -11.40 -6.26 -16.23
N GLU A 26 -12.63 -6.64 -15.88
CA GLU A 26 -13.77 -6.68 -16.82
C GLU A 26 -14.07 -5.29 -17.40
N LEU A 27 -14.06 -4.25 -16.56
CA LEU A 27 -14.23 -2.88 -17.03
C LEU A 27 -13.10 -2.46 -17.99
N TRP A 28 -11.85 -2.76 -17.64
CA TRP A 28 -10.66 -2.45 -18.43
C TRP A 28 -10.64 -3.19 -19.76
N SER A 29 -11.11 -4.44 -19.82
CA SER A 29 -11.16 -5.22 -21.07
C SER A 29 -12.15 -4.67 -22.11
N ASN A 30 -13.10 -3.83 -21.68
CA ASN A 30 -14.05 -3.17 -22.58
C ASN A 30 -13.54 -1.81 -23.10
N GLN A 31 -12.29 -1.43 -22.77
CA GLN A 31 -11.67 -0.17 -23.20
C GLN A 31 -10.58 -0.45 -24.23
N GLU A 32 -10.40 0.47 -25.18
CA GLU A 32 -9.32 0.37 -26.18
C GLU A 32 -7.93 0.47 -25.53
N SER A 33 -7.80 1.30 -24.50
CA SER A 33 -6.58 1.47 -23.72
C SER A 33 -6.89 1.92 -22.30
N VAL A 34 -5.97 1.65 -21.38
CA VAL A 34 -6.09 1.99 -19.95
C VAL A 34 -4.83 2.70 -19.50
N GLU A 35 -4.97 3.88 -18.89
CA GLU A 35 -3.86 4.53 -18.18
C GLU A 35 -3.67 3.82 -16.83
N LEU A 36 -2.69 2.91 -16.77
CA LEU A 36 -2.51 1.98 -15.65
C LEU A 36 -2.28 2.69 -14.31
N LYS A 37 -1.61 3.85 -14.29
CA LYS A 37 -1.29 4.53 -13.04
C LYS A 37 -2.56 5.05 -12.35
N ASP A 38 -3.41 5.78 -13.04
CA ASP A 38 -4.70 6.25 -12.51
C ASP A 38 -5.67 5.08 -12.28
N ALA A 39 -5.71 4.11 -13.20
CA ALA A 39 -6.63 2.97 -13.08
C ALA A 39 -6.34 2.12 -11.83
N THR A 40 -5.06 1.79 -11.58
CA THR A 40 -4.66 1.04 -10.37
C THR A 40 -4.80 1.89 -9.11
N ALA A 41 -4.48 3.19 -9.15
CA ALA A 41 -4.67 4.11 -8.02
C ALA A 41 -6.14 4.19 -7.61
N SER A 42 -7.05 4.36 -8.59
CA SER A 42 -8.49 4.37 -8.40
C SER A 42 -8.99 3.05 -7.79
N MET A 43 -8.59 1.91 -8.35
CA MET A 43 -8.97 0.59 -7.85
C MET A 43 -8.56 0.39 -6.38
N ILE A 44 -7.30 0.67 -6.03
CA ILE A 44 -6.80 0.43 -4.67
C ILE A 44 -7.36 1.46 -3.68
N PHE A 45 -7.53 2.71 -4.12
CA PHE A 45 -8.16 3.73 -3.30
C PHE A 45 -9.57 3.29 -2.91
N ASP A 46 -10.39 2.87 -3.86
CA ASP A 46 -11.76 2.43 -3.60
C ASP A 46 -11.83 1.20 -2.70
N LEU A 47 -10.98 0.20 -2.96
CA LEU A 47 -10.88 -0.99 -2.11
C LEU A 47 -10.56 -0.61 -0.67
N THR A 48 -9.55 0.25 -0.48
CA THR A 48 -9.11 0.63 0.87
C THR A 48 -10.11 1.55 1.54
N ALA A 49 -10.67 2.54 0.83
CA ALA A 49 -11.65 3.47 1.36
C ALA A 49 -12.94 2.73 1.74
N LYS A 50 -13.40 1.78 0.93
CA LYS A 50 -14.52 0.90 1.31
C LYS A 50 -14.20 0.08 2.56
N LYS A 51 -12.99 -0.48 2.67
CA LYS A 51 -12.61 -1.33 3.81
C LYS A 51 -12.41 -0.56 5.11
N LEU A 52 -11.75 0.59 5.06
CA LEU A 52 -11.43 1.38 6.25
C LEU A 52 -12.62 2.22 6.70
N ILE A 53 -13.33 2.83 5.75
CA ILE A 53 -14.31 3.87 6.07
C ILE A 53 -15.69 3.65 5.45
N SER A 54 -15.91 2.51 4.79
CA SER A 54 -17.12 2.24 4.00
C SER A 54 -17.48 3.39 3.04
N HIS A 55 -16.46 4.04 2.48
CA HIS A 55 -16.67 5.09 1.51
C HIS A 55 -17.29 4.52 0.24
N ASP A 56 -18.27 5.24 -0.26
CA ASP A 56 -18.93 4.97 -1.53
C ASP A 56 -18.76 6.22 -2.40
N PRO A 57 -17.92 6.15 -3.45
CA PRO A 57 -17.63 7.32 -4.29
C PRO A 57 -18.87 7.85 -5.00
N GLU A 58 -19.86 7.00 -5.31
CA GLU A 58 -21.09 7.40 -6.00
C GLU A 58 -22.03 8.23 -5.12
N LYS A 59 -21.90 8.11 -3.79
CA LYS A 59 -22.74 8.83 -2.81
C LYS A 59 -22.06 10.06 -2.22
N SER A 60 -20.82 10.34 -2.61
CA SER A 60 -20.07 11.47 -2.06
C SER A 60 -20.16 12.68 -2.98
N SER A 61 -20.49 13.84 -2.41
CA SER A 61 -20.52 15.11 -3.17
C SER A 61 -19.11 15.65 -3.50
N GLU A 62 -18.07 15.10 -2.88
CA GLU A 62 -16.69 15.49 -3.06
C GLU A 62 -15.83 14.25 -3.30
N ASN A 63 -14.92 14.31 -4.28
CA ASN A 63 -14.05 13.18 -4.58
C ASN A 63 -12.92 13.11 -3.54
N LEU A 64 -13.01 12.13 -2.64
CA LEU A 64 -12.00 11.94 -1.59
C LEU A 64 -10.63 11.62 -2.19
N ARG A 65 -10.55 10.88 -3.31
CA ARG A 65 -9.28 10.52 -3.96
C ARG A 65 -8.53 11.74 -4.43
N ASP A 66 -9.21 12.69 -5.07
CA ASP A 66 -8.59 13.91 -5.61
C ASP A 66 -7.95 14.76 -4.51
N ASN A 67 -8.57 14.78 -3.32
CA ASN A 67 -8.01 15.43 -2.14
C ASN A 67 -6.70 14.77 -1.67
N PHE A 68 -6.63 13.44 -1.71
CA PHE A 68 -5.38 12.71 -1.44
C PHE A 68 -4.33 12.91 -2.53
N VAL A 69 -4.71 12.93 -3.82
CA VAL A 69 -3.77 13.21 -4.92
C VAL A 69 -3.15 14.60 -4.76
N ALA A 70 -3.96 15.62 -4.45
CA ALA A 70 -3.47 16.97 -4.18
C ALA A 70 -2.52 17.01 -2.97
N PHE A 71 -2.84 16.27 -1.90
CA PHE A 71 -1.95 16.11 -0.74
C PHE A 71 -0.60 15.51 -1.14
N ILE A 72 -0.59 14.43 -1.91
CA ILE A 72 0.63 13.70 -2.31
C ILE A 72 1.52 14.58 -3.18
N GLN A 73 0.95 15.29 -4.15
CA GLN A 73 1.70 16.15 -5.07
C GLN A 73 2.46 17.29 -4.36
N GLY A 74 1.97 17.77 -3.22
CA GLY A 74 2.65 18.80 -2.43
C GLY A 74 3.48 18.28 -1.26
N LEU A 75 3.46 16.97 -0.96
CA LEU A 75 4.13 16.40 0.22
C LEU A 75 5.66 16.59 0.19
N ILE A 76 6.27 16.46 -1.00
CA ILE A 76 7.70 16.67 -1.24
C ILE A 76 7.91 17.91 -2.12
N SER A 77 7.22 19.00 -1.78
CA SER A 77 7.37 20.30 -2.45
C SER A 77 7.99 21.34 -1.53
N PHE A 78 8.44 22.47 -2.10
CA PHE A 78 8.88 23.59 -1.28
C PHE A 78 7.72 24.11 -0.41
N PRO A 79 7.94 24.35 0.89
CA PRO A 79 6.87 24.64 1.84
C PRO A 79 6.37 26.09 1.78
N PHE A 80 6.09 26.61 0.58
CA PHE A 80 5.54 27.94 0.37
C PHE A 80 4.01 27.88 0.25
N ASN A 81 3.30 28.41 1.25
CA ASN A 81 1.83 28.44 1.24
C ASN A 81 1.29 29.63 0.42
N ILE A 82 1.49 29.58 -0.90
CA ILE A 82 1.01 30.63 -1.82
C ILE A 82 0.01 29.99 -2.81
N PRO A 83 -1.15 30.62 -3.07
CA PRO A 83 -2.10 30.13 -4.07
C PRO A 83 -1.44 29.80 -5.40
N GLY A 84 -1.74 28.62 -5.94
CA GLY A 84 -1.13 28.09 -7.18
C GLY A 84 0.07 27.15 -6.95
N THR A 85 0.69 27.15 -5.77
CA THR A 85 1.77 26.20 -5.44
C THR A 85 1.25 24.79 -5.10
N ALA A 86 2.11 23.78 -5.27
CA ALA A 86 1.81 22.40 -4.87
C ALA A 86 1.59 22.28 -3.35
N TYR A 87 2.38 22.99 -2.54
CA TYR A 87 2.24 22.99 -1.09
C TYR A 87 0.88 23.57 -0.64
N HIS A 88 0.45 24.68 -1.24
CA HIS A 88 -0.88 25.24 -0.96
C HIS A 88 -2.01 24.26 -1.30
N LYS A 89 -1.95 23.61 -2.48
CA LYS A 89 -2.92 22.58 -2.88
C LYS A 89 -2.91 21.38 -1.94
N CYS A 90 -1.74 20.99 -1.43
CA CYS A 90 -1.60 19.91 -0.46
C CYS A 90 -2.29 20.23 0.88
N LEU A 91 -2.13 21.44 1.40
CA LEU A 91 -2.84 21.88 2.60
C LEU A 91 -4.35 21.89 2.39
N GLN A 92 -4.83 22.38 1.24
CA GLN A 92 -6.26 22.35 0.88
C GLN A 92 -6.81 20.92 0.76
N GLY A 93 -6.06 20.02 0.10
CA GLY A 93 -6.43 18.61 -0.04
C GLY A 93 -6.55 17.92 1.32
N ARG A 94 -5.58 18.16 2.22
CA ARG A 94 -5.64 17.65 3.60
C ARG A 94 -6.85 18.21 4.34
N GLU A 95 -7.09 19.52 4.30
CA GLU A 95 -8.20 20.15 5.01
C GLU A 95 -9.56 19.56 4.58
N LYS A 96 -9.78 19.43 3.27
CA LYS A 96 -10.99 18.84 2.69
C LYS A 96 -11.16 17.37 3.07
N ALA A 97 -10.12 16.56 2.91
CA ALA A 97 -10.15 15.15 3.30
C ALA A 97 -10.44 14.99 4.81
N MET A 98 -9.80 15.77 5.67
CA MET A 98 -10.03 15.74 7.11
C MET A 98 -11.46 16.19 7.47
N LYS A 99 -12.01 17.17 6.77
CA LYS A 99 -13.42 17.57 6.93
C LYS A 99 -14.38 16.45 6.56
N MET A 100 -14.14 15.75 5.44
CA MET A 100 -14.93 14.60 5.03
C MET A 100 -14.85 13.47 6.05
N LEU A 101 -13.65 13.09 6.49
CA LEU A 101 -13.46 12.05 7.51
C LEU A 101 -14.16 12.39 8.83
N ARG A 102 -14.09 13.66 9.27
CA ARG A 102 -14.80 14.12 10.47
C ARG A 102 -16.31 14.01 10.31
N ASN A 103 -16.87 14.42 9.17
CA ASN A 103 -18.30 14.31 8.90
C ASN A 103 -18.76 12.85 8.91
N MET A 104 -18.01 11.95 8.26
CA MET A 104 -18.29 10.51 8.24
C MET A 104 -18.24 9.90 9.66
N LEU A 105 -17.25 10.29 10.47
CA LEU A 105 -17.14 9.84 11.87
C LEU A 105 -18.35 10.29 12.69
N GLN A 106 -18.76 11.55 12.56
CA GLN A 106 -19.91 12.11 13.27
C GLN A 106 -21.22 11.45 12.86
N GLU A 107 -21.42 11.22 11.56
CA GLU A 107 -22.57 10.50 11.04
C GLU A 107 -22.64 9.07 11.60
N ARG A 108 -21.50 8.37 11.61
CA ARG A 108 -21.40 7.02 12.16
C ARG A 108 -21.73 6.97 13.65
N ARG A 109 -21.32 7.97 14.43
CA ARG A 109 -21.68 8.08 15.85
C ARG A 109 -23.16 8.33 16.08
N LYS A 110 -23.79 9.15 15.23
CA LYS A 110 -25.25 9.42 15.30
C LYS A 110 -26.07 8.20 14.90
N ASN A 111 -25.56 7.39 13.97
CA ASN A 111 -26.22 6.19 13.47
C ASN A 111 -25.29 4.96 13.60
N PRO A 112 -25.07 4.45 14.83
CA PRO A 112 -24.19 3.29 15.03
C PRO A 112 -24.69 2.06 14.28
N ARG A 113 -23.75 1.30 13.70
CA ARG A 113 -24.08 0.02 13.08
C ARG A 113 -24.36 -1.02 14.14
N LYS A 114 -25.33 -1.91 13.86
CA LYS A 114 -25.58 -3.08 14.72
C LYS A 114 -24.39 -4.05 14.74
N ASN A 115 -23.65 -4.14 13.62
CA ASN A 115 -22.49 -5.02 13.47
C ASN A 115 -21.26 -4.19 13.01
N PRO A 116 -20.29 -3.92 13.91
CA PRO A 116 -19.01 -3.32 13.57
C PRO A 116 -18.30 -4.10 12.47
N SER A 117 -17.84 -3.41 11.41
CA SER A 117 -17.30 -4.10 10.22
C SER A 117 -16.15 -3.37 9.52
N ASP A 118 -15.97 -2.07 9.77
CA ASP A 118 -14.89 -1.27 9.21
C ASP A 118 -14.02 -0.62 10.29
N PHE A 119 -12.95 0.07 9.86
CA PHE A 119 -12.01 0.70 10.80
C PHE A 119 -12.65 1.84 11.60
N PHE A 120 -13.65 2.55 11.05
CA PHE A 120 -14.39 3.57 11.79
C PHE A 120 -15.04 3.00 13.04
N ASP A 121 -15.70 1.84 12.93
CA ASP A 121 -16.38 1.22 14.07
C ASP A 121 -15.35 0.87 15.18
N TYR A 122 -14.22 0.26 14.82
CA TYR A 122 -13.14 -0.05 15.77
C TYR A 122 -12.54 1.19 16.43
N VAL A 123 -12.35 2.26 15.66
CA VAL A 123 -11.81 3.53 16.17
C VAL A 123 -12.79 4.18 17.16
N ILE A 124 -14.09 4.17 16.86
CA ILE A 124 -15.12 4.72 17.75
C ILE A 124 -15.14 3.96 19.08
N GLU A 125 -15.11 2.63 19.03
CA GLU A 125 -15.03 1.79 20.22
C GLU A 125 -13.77 2.06 21.05
N GLU A 126 -12.62 2.20 20.38
CA GLU A 126 -11.33 2.41 21.07
C GLU A 126 -11.23 3.79 21.73
N ILE A 127 -11.81 4.83 21.12
CA ILE A 127 -11.88 6.19 21.71
C ILE A 127 -12.74 6.21 22.98
N GLN A 128 -13.72 5.30 23.09
CA GLN A 128 -14.62 5.23 24.25
C GLN A 128 -14.02 4.48 25.46
N LYS A 129 -12.88 3.81 25.30
CA LYS A 129 -12.26 3.06 26.40
C LYS A 129 -11.58 4.00 27.41
N GLU A 130 -11.79 3.75 28.69
CA GLU A 130 -11.11 4.49 29.76
C GLU A 130 -9.58 4.34 29.67
N GLY A 131 -8.85 5.44 29.84
CA GLY A 131 -7.39 5.47 29.80
C GLY A 131 -6.77 5.38 28.39
N THR A 132 -7.57 5.40 27.33
CA THR A 132 -7.05 5.41 25.95
C THR A 132 -6.28 6.70 25.64
N ILE A 133 -5.17 6.58 24.92
CA ILE A 133 -4.43 7.72 24.36
C ILE A 133 -5.02 8.19 23.02
N LEU A 134 -5.97 7.43 22.45
CA LEU A 134 -6.54 7.70 21.15
C LEU A 134 -7.61 8.79 21.24
N THR A 135 -7.22 10.04 20.95
CA THR A 135 -8.18 11.14 20.79
C THR A 135 -8.86 11.06 19.42
N GLU A 136 -9.98 11.77 19.26
CA GLU A 136 -10.65 11.90 17.96
C GLU A 136 -9.72 12.47 16.88
N GLU A 137 -8.88 13.45 17.24
CA GLU A 137 -7.92 14.04 16.30
C GLU A 137 -6.86 13.01 15.86
N ILE A 138 -6.28 12.27 16.81
CA ILE A 138 -5.30 11.21 16.50
C ILE A 138 -5.95 10.12 15.64
N ALA A 139 -7.20 9.78 15.94
CA ALA A 139 -7.96 8.81 15.15
C ALA A 139 -8.16 9.28 13.71
N LEU A 140 -8.62 10.51 13.49
CA LEU A 140 -8.80 11.06 12.14
C LEU A 140 -7.47 11.15 11.37
N ASP A 141 -6.40 11.59 12.02
CA ASP A 141 -5.06 11.62 11.42
C ASP A 141 -4.56 10.20 11.07
N LEU A 142 -4.77 9.22 11.94
CA LEU A 142 -4.43 7.82 11.67
C LEU A 142 -5.20 7.28 10.47
N MET A 143 -6.48 7.61 10.35
CA MET A 143 -7.32 7.21 9.22
C MET A 143 -6.86 7.84 7.91
N PHE A 144 -6.54 9.13 7.94
CA PHE A 144 -5.97 9.83 6.80
C PHE A 144 -4.66 9.16 6.36
N VAL A 145 -3.74 8.91 7.30
CA VAL A 145 -2.45 8.27 7.01
C VAL A 145 -2.62 6.85 6.49
N LEU A 146 -3.54 6.05 7.04
CA LEU A 146 -3.78 4.68 6.59
C LEU A 146 -4.33 4.63 5.16
N LEU A 147 -5.27 5.51 4.81
CA LEU A 147 -5.75 5.64 3.43
C LEU A 147 -4.61 6.00 2.50
N PHE A 148 -3.91 7.09 2.79
CA PHE A 148 -2.75 7.55 2.01
C PHE A 148 -1.71 6.43 1.80
N ALA A 149 -1.27 5.80 2.89
CA ALA A 149 -0.18 4.83 2.86
C ALA A 149 -0.55 3.56 2.08
N SER A 150 -1.82 3.13 2.12
CA SER A 150 -2.24 1.88 1.49
C SER A 150 -2.38 2.00 -0.02
N PHE A 151 -2.95 3.10 -0.53
CA PHE A 151 -3.26 3.20 -1.95
C PHE A 151 -2.07 3.65 -2.79
N GLU A 152 -1.30 4.65 -2.34
CA GLU A 152 -0.22 5.22 -3.15
C GLU A 152 0.87 4.17 -3.40
N THR A 153 1.28 3.45 -2.34
CA THR A 153 2.34 2.46 -2.44
C THR A 153 1.90 1.24 -3.26
N THR A 154 0.74 0.67 -2.97
CA THR A 154 0.23 -0.54 -3.65
C THR A 154 -0.11 -0.27 -5.11
N SER A 155 -0.69 0.88 -5.44
CA SER A 155 -1.01 1.22 -6.84
C SER A 155 0.24 1.39 -7.70
N LEU A 156 1.29 2.02 -7.16
CA LEU A 156 2.58 2.10 -7.84
C LEU A 156 3.22 0.72 -8.01
N ALA A 157 3.14 -0.13 -6.98
CA ALA A 157 3.60 -1.51 -7.05
C ALA A 157 2.89 -2.29 -8.18
N LEU A 158 1.56 -2.19 -8.27
CA LEU A 158 0.76 -2.85 -9.31
C LEU A 158 1.04 -2.29 -10.71
N THR A 159 1.18 -0.98 -10.83
CA THR A 159 1.54 -0.34 -12.11
C THR A 159 2.87 -0.93 -12.64
N LEU A 160 3.88 -1.02 -11.77
CA LEU A 160 5.18 -1.56 -12.14
C LEU A 160 5.16 -3.08 -12.33
N ALA A 161 4.37 -3.81 -11.54
CA ALA A 161 4.14 -5.24 -11.74
C ALA A 161 3.63 -5.52 -13.16
N ILE A 162 2.56 -4.82 -13.58
CA ILE A 162 1.99 -4.98 -14.92
C ILE A 162 3.00 -4.57 -16.00
N LYS A 163 3.77 -3.50 -15.77
CA LYS A 163 4.85 -3.10 -16.70
C LYS A 163 5.90 -4.19 -16.86
N PHE A 164 6.38 -4.79 -15.76
CA PHE A 164 7.36 -5.87 -15.82
C PHE A 164 6.82 -7.13 -16.51
N LEU A 165 5.54 -7.45 -16.32
CA LEU A 165 4.89 -8.55 -17.04
C LEU A 165 4.79 -8.28 -18.55
N SER A 166 4.51 -7.03 -18.93
CA SER A 166 4.45 -6.64 -20.33
C SER A 166 5.82 -6.69 -21.02
N ASP A 167 6.91 -6.47 -20.27
CA ASP A 167 8.28 -6.48 -20.80
C ASP A 167 8.90 -7.89 -20.83
N ASP A 168 8.42 -8.83 -19.99
CA ASP A 168 8.96 -10.18 -19.86
C ASP A 168 7.87 -11.26 -20.05
N PRO A 169 7.63 -11.69 -21.30
CA PRO A 169 6.66 -12.74 -21.61
C PRO A 169 6.97 -14.09 -20.95
N ALA A 170 8.24 -14.38 -20.64
CA ALA A 170 8.62 -15.64 -20.00
C ALA A 170 8.18 -15.66 -18.53
N VAL A 171 8.32 -14.52 -17.83
CA VAL A 171 7.78 -14.36 -16.48
C VAL A 171 6.26 -14.50 -16.49
N LEU A 172 5.57 -13.83 -17.42
CA LEU A 172 4.10 -13.93 -17.53
C LEU A 172 3.68 -15.37 -17.75
N LYS A 173 4.31 -16.08 -18.68
CA LYS A 173 4.03 -17.50 -18.96
C LYS A 173 4.17 -18.36 -17.71
N ARG A 174 5.23 -18.18 -16.93
CA ARG A 174 5.47 -18.97 -15.71
C ARG A 174 4.45 -18.66 -14.61
N LEU A 175 4.00 -17.40 -14.47
CA LEU A 175 2.88 -17.07 -13.59
C LEU A 175 1.59 -17.74 -14.06
N THR A 176 1.29 -17.68 -15.37
CA THR A 176 0.11 -18.35 -15.93
C THR A 176 0.15 -19.85 -15.66
N GLU A 177 1.29 -20.52 -15.88
CA GLU A 177 1.46 -21.94 -15.60
C GLU A 177 1.22 -22.30 -14.11
N GLU A 178 1.67 -21.46 -13.17
CA GLU A 178 1.39 -21.61 -11.74
C GLU A 178 -0.12 -21.53 -11.45
N HIS A 179 -0.79 -20.47 -11.90
CA HIS A 179 -2.21 -20.23 -11.60
C HIS A 179 -3.12 -21.25 -12.31
N GLU A 180 -2.82 -21.62 -13.56
CA GLU A 180 -3.55 -22.67 -14.28
C GLU A 180 -3.41 -24.04 -13.59
N THR A 181 -2.27 -24.31 -12.96
CA THR A 181 -2.09 -25.54 -12.17
C THR A 181 -2.97 -25.54 -10.93
N ILE A 182 -3.10 -24.40 -10.26
CA ILE A 182 -4.01 -24.24 -9.13
C ILE A 182 -5.46 -24.47 -9.59
N LEU A 183 -5.89 -23.81 -10.68
CA LEU A 183 -7.24 -23.96 -11.23
C LEU A 183 -7.58 -25.39 -11.62
N ARG A 184 -6.68 -26.11 -12.30
CA ARG A 184 -6.89 -27.52 -12.68
C ARG A 184 -7.06 -28.47 -11.49
N ASN A 185 -6.53 -28.10 -10.33
CA ASN A 185 -6.64 -28.90 -9.11
C ASN A 185 -7.90 -28.57 -8.29
N ARG A 186 -8.70 -27.59 -8.71
CA ARG A 186 -9.97 -27.26 -8.05
C ARG A 186 -11.05 -28.27 -8.41
N GLU A 187 -11.90 -28.59 -7.45
CA GLU A 187 -13.14 -29.34 -7.69
C GLU A 187 -14.17 -28.49 -8.47
N ASP A 188 -14.25 -27.20 -8.13
CA ASP A 188 -15.08 -26.21 -8.80
C ASP A 188 -14.20 -25.08 -9.36
N ALA A 189 -14.10 -24.99 -10.68
CA ALA A 189 -13.30 -23.99 -11.35
C ALA A 189 -13.83 -22.56 -11.13
N ASP A 190 -15.15 -22.41 -10.89
CA ASP A 190 -15.81 -21.12 -10.70
C ASP A 190 -15.77 -20.65 -9.23
N SER A 191 -15.20 -21.47 -8.33
CA SER A 191 -15.02 -21.09 -6.93
C SER A 191 -13.99 -19.97 -6.76
N GLY A 192 -14.22 -19.09 -5.78
CA GLY A 192 -13.32 -17.98 -5.48
C GLY A 192 -11.98 -18.43 -4.90
N LEU A 193 -10.97 -17.57 -5.01
CA LEU A 193 -9.62 -17.81 -4.49
C LEU A 193 -9.62 -18.12 -2.99
N THR A 194 -9.09 -19.29 -2.64
CA THR A 194 -8.97 -19.71 -1.24
C THR A 194 -7.67 -19.20 -0.62
N TRP A 195 -7.66 -19.13 0.71
CA TRP A 195 -6.46 -18.76 1.47
C TRP A 195 -5.31 -19.78 1.33
N GLU A 196 -5.65 -21.06 1.09
CA GLU A 196 -4.64 -22.11 0.93
C GLU A 196 -3.96 -22.01 -0.43
N GLU A 197 -4.72 -21.71 -1.47
CA GLU A 197 -4.19 -21.42 -2.80
C GLU A 197 -3.34 -20.17 -2.82
N TYR A 198 -3.79 -19.07 -2.21
CA TYR A 198 -2.99 -17.85 -2.08
C TYR A 198 -1.61 -18.14 -1.46
N LYS A 199 -1.56 -19.01 -0.44
CA LYS A 199 -0.30 -19.40 0.22
C LYS A 199 0.57 -20.36 -0.62
N SER A 200 0.00 -21.06 -1.60
CA SER A 200 0.75 -21.99 -2.46
C SER A 200 1.40 -21.31 -3.66
N MET A 201 1.00 -20.07 -3.99
CA MET A 201 1.52 -19.24 -5.10
C MET A 201 2.97 -18.79 -4.89
N THR A 202 3.90 -19.75 -5.01
CA THR A 202 5.32 -19.57 -4.70
C THR A 202 5.99 -18.62 -5.69
N TYR A 203 5.78 -18.81 -7.00
CA TYR A 203 6.37 -17.97 -8.03
C TYR A 203 5.76 -16.57 -8.04
N THR A 204 4.44 -16.44 -7.80
CA THR A 204 3.79 -15.15 -7.59
C THR A 204 4.41 -14.36 -6.45
N PHE A 205 4.72 -15.01 -5.32
CA PHE A 205 5.42 -14.36 -4.22
C PHE A 205 6.83 -13.87 -4.61
N GLN A 206 7.58 -14.68 -5.37
CA GLN A 206 8.89 -14.29 -5.90
C GLN A 206 8.78 -13.09 -6.85
N PHE A 207 7.77 -13.08 -7.72
CA PHE A 207 7.47 -11.97 -8.61
C PHE A 207 7.12 -10.68 -7.84
N ILE A 208 6.31 -10.78 -6.78
CA ILE A 208 5.96 -9.64 -5.92
C ILE A 208 7.21 -9.08 -5.23
N ASN A 209 8.08 -9.93 -4.69
CA ASN A 209 9.32 -9.48 -4.03
C ASN A 209 10.26 -8.79 -5.03
N GLU A 210 10.42 -9.35 -6.22
CA GLU A 210 11.26 -8.75 -7.26
C GLU A 210 10.69 -7.42 -7.77
N THR A 211 9.38 -7.35 -7.94
CA THR A 211 8.68 -6.10 -8.23
C THR A 211 8.97 -5.07 -7.15
N ALA A 212 8.79 -5.41 -5.87
CA ALA A 212 9.04 -4.50 -4.76
C ALA A 212 10.51 -4.04 -4.67
N ARG A 213 11.47 -4.93 -4.97
CA ARG A 213 12.91 -4.61 -5.00
C ARG A 213 13.23 -3.57 -6.06
N LEU A 214 12.74 -3.76 -7.29
CA LEU A 214 13.03 -2.85 -8.42
C LEU A 214 12.17 -1.61 -8.41
N ALA A 215 10.93 -1.70 -7.93
CA ALA A 215 9.98 -0.60 -7.89
C ALA A 215 10.46 0.53 -6.99
N ASN A 216 11.18 0.22 -5.91
CA ASN A 216 11.80 1.23 -5.04
C ASN A 216 10.82 2.34 -4.60
N ILE A 217 9.58 1.94 -4.30
CA ILE A 217 8.42 2.82 -4.06
C ILE A 217 8.71 3.88 -3.01
N VAL A 218 9.43 3.50 -1.95
CA VAL A 218 9.92 4.42 -0.92
C VAL A 218 11.44 4.52 -1.04
N PRO A 219 11.96 5.49 -1.80
CA PRO A 219 13.39 5.57 -2.12
C PRO A 219 14.25 6.12 -0.98
N ALA A 220 13.63 6.75 0.03
CA ALA A 220 14.34 7.35 1.15
C ALA A 220 13.57 7.18 2.47
N ILE A 221 14.29 6.82 3.52
CA ILE A 221 13.78 6.74 4.88
C ILE A 221 14.64 7.64 5.77
N PHE A 222 14.01 8.59 6.45
CA PHE A 222 14.72 9.57 7.26
C PHE A 222 14.69 9.23 8.76
N ARG A 223 15.78 9.56 9.45
CA ARG A 223 15.93 9.55 10.91
C ARG A 223 16.67 10.82 11.33
N LYS A 224 16.52 11.20 12.60
CA LYS A 224 17.34 12.25 13.24
C LYS A 224 18.23 11.59 14.29
N ALA A 225 19.53 11.81 14.22
CA ALA A 225 20.45 11.39 15.27
C ALA A 225 20.12 12.17 16.55
N LEU A 226 19.73 11.48 17.62
CA LEU A 226 19.41 12.13 18.91
C LEU A 226 20.64 12.34 19.77
N ILE A 227 21.68 11.57 19.51
CA ILE A 227 23.00 11.60 20.16
C ILE A 227 24.07 11.40 19.08
N ASP A 228 25.33 11.65 19.41
CA ASP A 228 26.44 11.30 18.54
C ASP A 228 26.50 9.77 18.34
N ILE A 229 26.55 9.32 17.10
CA ILE A 229 26.60 7.90 16.74
C ILE A 229 27.96 7.60 16.11
N LYS A 230 28.71 6.68 16.71
CA LYS A 230 29.93 6.13 16.09
C LYS A 230 29.53 5.05 15.08
N PHE A 231 29.91 5.23 13.82
CA PHE A 231 29.65 4.28 12.76
C PHE A 231 30.91 4.08 11.90
N LYS A 232 31.52 2.90 12.01
CA LYS A 232 32.86 2.63 11.49
C LYS A 232 33.84 3.70 11.99
N ASP A 233 34.63 4.31 11.11
CA ASP A 233 35.60 5.34 11.43
C ASP A 233 34.99 6.76 11.52
N TYR A 234 33.67 6.87 11.38
CA TYR A 234 32.95 8.15 11.36
C TYR A 234 32.14 8.37 12.63
N THR A 235 31.92 9.65 12.94
CA THR A 235 30.95 10.10 13.95
C THR A 235 29.84 10.86 13.25
N ILE A 236 28.60 10.39 13.39
CA ILE A 236 27.40 11.12 12.96
C ILE A 236 26.98 12.00 14.14
N PRO A 237 27.06 13.34 14.04
CA PRO A 237 26.74 14.22 15.15
C PRO A 237 25.25 14.19 15.51
N ALA A 238 24.97 14.43 16.79
CA ALA A 238 23.62 14.67 17.28
C ALA A 238 22.97 15.82 16.48
N GLY A 239 21.67 15.67 16.20
CA GLY A 239 20.88 16.63 15.43
C GLY A 239 20.88 16.40 13.92
N TRP A 240 21.84 15.64 13.38
CA TRP A 240 21.92 15.40 11.94
C TRP A 240 20.79 14.51 11.42
N ALA A 241 20.35 14.78 10.19
CA ALA A 241 19.46 13.89 9.46
C ALA A 241 20.27 12.72 8.88
N VAL A 242 19.77 11.50 9.08
CA VAL A 242 20.28 10.29 8.46
C VAL A 242 19.26 9.82 7.44
N MET A 243 19.68 9.68 6.19
CA MET A 243 18.86 9.15 5.11
C MET A 243 19.33 7.73 4.78
N VAL A 244 18.45 6.76 4.96
CA VAL A 244 18.62 5.39 4.45
C VAL A 244 18.04 5.36 3.04
N CYS A 245 18.80 4.79 2.09
CA CYS A 245 18.44 4.69 0.68
C CYS A 245 18.25 3.22 0.29
N PRO A 246 17.04 2.65 0.39
CA PRO A 246 16.75 1.29 -0.08
C PRO A 246 17.22 1.00 -1.51
N PRO A 247 17.07 1.91 -2.50
CA PRO A 247 17.55 1.67 -3.86
C PRO A 247 19.05 1.37 -3.93
N ALA A 248 19.87 2.03 -3.09
CA ALA A 248 21.31 1.80 -3.05
C ALA A 248 21.66 0.38 -2.57
N VAL A 249 20.78 -0.28 -1.81
CA VAL A 249 20.93 -1.68 -1.40
C VAL A 249 20.35 -2.60 -2.47
N HIS A 250 19.14 -2.32 -2.93
CA HIS A 250 18.43 -3.12 -3.92
C HIS A 250 19.15 -3.21 -5.26
N LEU A 251 19.86 -2.16 -5.68
CA LEU A 251 20.53 -2.07 -6.98
C LEU A 251 22.05 -2.33 -6.87
N ASN A 252 22.53 -2.82 -5.72
CA ASN A 252 23.96 -3.05 -5.49
C ASN A 252 24.44 -4.36 -6.17
N PRO A 253 25.40 -4.31 -7.12
CA PRO A 253 25.92 -5.50 -7.80
C PRO A 253 26.68 -6.46 -6.87
N ASP A 254 27.20 -6.00 -5.72
CA ASP A 254 27.83 -6.85 -4.71
C ASP A 254 26.80 -7.68 -3.92
N LYS A 255 25.50 -7.35 -4.04
CA LYS A 255 24.39 -8.00 -3.35
C LYS A 255 23.46 -8.76 -4.29
N TYR A 256 23.32 -8.26 -5.51
CA TYR A 256 22.42 -8.79 -6.51
C TYR A 256 23.14 -8.90 -7.84
N GLU A 257 23.30 -10.12 -8.34
CA GLU A 257 23.75 -10.35 -9.72
C GLU A 257 22.75 -9.74 -10.71
N ASP A 258 23.26 -9.04 -11.72
CA ASP A 258 22.49 -8.24 -12.67
C ASP A 258 21.40 -7.41 -11.99
N PRO A 259 21.76 -6.44 -11.13
CA PRO A 259 20.82 -5.83 -10.19
C PRO A 259 19.68 -5.05 -10.85
N LEU A 260 19.88 -4.62 -12.09
CA LEU A 260 18.87 -3.89 -12.89
C LEU A 260 17.93 -4.82 -13.65
N ARG A 261 18.26 -6.11 -13.79
CA ARG A 261 17.44 -7.08 -14.50
C ARG A 261 16.31 -7.54 -13.59
N PHE A 262 15.08 -7.48 -14.11
CA PHE A 262 13.92 -8.09 -13.47
C PHE A 262 14.05 -9.62 -13.56
N ASN A 263 14.25 -10.28 -12.42
CA ASN A 263 14.41 -11.74 -12.35
C ASN A 263 13.78 -12.29 -11.06
N PRO A 264 12.52 -12.76 -11.11
CA PRO A 264 11.85 -13.38 -9.97
C PRO A 264 12.56 -14.64 -9.44
N SER A 265 13.23 -15.42 -10.29
CA SER A 265 13.91 -16.66 -9.87
C SER A 265 15.02 -16.45 -8.83
N ARG A 266 15.49 -15.20 -8.67
CA ARG A 266 16.44 -14.81 -7.61
C ARG A 266 15.94 -15.14 -6.20
N TRP A 267 14.64 -15.27 -6.04
CA TRP A 267 13.99 -15.57 -4.77
C TRP A 267 13.74 -17.07 -4.55
N GLU A 268 14.10 -17.96 -5.49
CA GLU A 268 13.90 -19.42 -5.39
C GLU A 268 14.63 -20.07 -4.22
N GLU A 269 15.86 -19.62 -3.94
CA GLU A 269 16.67 -20.13 -2.83
C GLU A 269 16.35 -19.44 -1.49
N SER A 270 15.56 -18.37 -1.51
CA SER A 270 15.17 -17.62 -0.30
C SER A 270 14.05 -18.33 0.47
N LYS A 271 14.34 -19.51 1.01
CA LYS A 271 13.35 -20.37 1.69
C LYS A 271 12.87 -19.86 3.06
N SER A 272 13.33 -18.74 3.58
CA SER A 272 12.87 -18.23 4.88
C SER A 272 13.25 -16.77 5.12
N ASN A 273 12.26 -15.99 5.57
CA ASN A 273 12.33 -14.64 6.14
C ASN A 273 12.81 -13.50 5.22
N ASN A 274 11.81 -12.81 4.64
CA ASN A 274 11.85 -11.50 3.95
C ASN A 274 12.47 -10.33 4.74
N ALA A 275 13.20 -10.59 5.82
CA ALA A 275 13.98 -9.62 6.58
C ALA A 275 15.48 -9.85 6.35
N SER A 276 15.90 -10.09 5.10
CA SER A 276 17.32 -10.02 4.78
C SER A 276 17.74 -8.55 4.87
N LYS A 277 18.94 -8.27 5.40
CA LYS A 277 19.50 -6.90 5.43
C LYS A 277 19.64 -6.27 4.03
N HIS A 278 19.40 -7.06 2.98
CA HIS A 278 19.57 -6.69 1.59
C HIS A 278 18.23 -6.40 0.89
N PHE A 279 17.10 -6.75 1.51
CA PHE A 279 15.77 -6.42 1.01
C PHE A 279 15.04 -5.50 2.00
N MET A 280 14.80 -4.26 1.58
CA MET A 280 14.30 -3.17 2.40
C MET A 280 13.05 -2.50 1.80
N ALA A 281 12.26 -3.24 1.01
CA ALA A 281 11.05 -2.71 0.37
C ALA A 281 10.01 -2.20 1.39
N PHE A 282 10.00 -2.78 2.59
CA PHE A 282 9.11 -2.41 3.69
C PHE A 282 9.85 -1.81 4.89
N GLY A 283 11.07 -1.30 4.69
CA GLY A 283 11.91 -0.80 5.78
C GLY A 283 12.49 -1.92 6.66
N GLY A 284 12.62 -1.67 7.97
CA GLY A 284 13.15 -2.66 8.91
C GLY A 284 13.33 -2.12 10.32
N GLY A 285 13.38 -3.03 11.30
CA GLY A 285 13.46 -2.68 12.72
C GLY A 285 12.12 -2.15 13.25
N MET A 286 12.16 -1.14 14.12
CA MET A 286 10.94 -0.59 14.74
C MET A 286 10.07 0.27 13.81
N ARG A 287 10.56 0.61 12.61
CA ARG A 287 9.83 1.41 11.61
C ARG A 287 10.30 1.09 10.21
#